data_AF-A0A016WQ99-F1
#
_entry.id   AF-A0A016WQ99-F1
#
_cell.length_a   1.000
_cell.length_b   1.000
_cell.length_c   1.000
_cell.angle_alpha   90.00
_cell.angle_beta   90.00
_cell.angle_gamma   90.00
#
_symmetry.space_group_name_H-M   'P 1'
#
loop_
_entity.id
_entity.type
_entity.pdbx_description
1 polymer ?
#
loop_
_entity_poly.entity_id
_entity_poly.type
_entity_poly.pdbx_seq_one_letter_code
_entity_poly.pdbx_strand_id
1 'polypeptide(L)'
;MSDTEVDQQLSKAIVIFRYIEDKDVFQKYYSKMLASRLILGFSVAMDAEEAMINKLKQACGYEFTSKLSRMFTDIGLSNELADKFNKHLESAHKSVHVSMQPLVLQAGSWPLSAPQEVGSSTKYVACQRTVEKCWSSK
;
A
#
# COMPACT_ATOMS: atom_id res chain seq x y z
N MET A 1 12.31 6.72 -19.11
CA MET A 1 11.67 8.04 -18.96
C MET A 1 12.38 8.74 -17.82
N SER A 2 12.68 10.03 -17.96
CA SER A 2 13.19 10.83 -16.83
C SER A 2 12.05 11.20 -15.88
N ASP A 3 12.37 11.55 -14.63
CA ASP A 3 11.37 12.00 -13.65
C ASP A 3 10.59 13.22 -14.16
N THR A 4 11.24 14.10 -14.92
CA THR A 4 10.61 15.24 -15.57
C THR A 4 9.59 14.80 -16.62
N GLU A 5 9.89 13.79 -17.43
CA GLU A 5 8.94 13.25 -18.40
C GLU A 5 7.73 12.61 -17.71
N VAL A 6 7.96 11.88 -16.61
CA VAL A 6 6.88 11.30 -15.79
C VAL A 6 5.99 12.41 -15.25
N ASP A 7 6.54 13.43 -14.61
CA ASP A 7 5.76 14.55 -14.06
C ASP A 7 4.92 15.28 -15.13
N GLN A 8 5.48 15.47 -16.32
CA GLN A 8 4.75 16.05 -17.46
C GLN A 8 3.58 15.16 -17.89
N GLN A 9 3.76 13.84 -17.97
CA GLN A 9 2.68 12.92 -18.32
C GLN A 9 1.59 12.89 -17.24
N LEU A 10 1.97 12.89 -15.96
CA LEU A 10 1.01 13.01 -14.85
C LEU A 10 0.21 14.31 -14.95
N SER A 11 0.87 15.42 -15.26
CA SER A 11 0.21 16.72 -15.41
C SER A 11 -0.79 16.72 -16.58
N LYS A 12 -0.47 16.07 -17.70
CA LYS A 12 -1.41 15.85 -18.82
C LYS A 12 -2.58 14.96 -18.42
N ALA A 13 -2.33 13.88 -17.67
CA ALA A 13 -3.39 13.01 -17.17
C ALA A 13 -4.37 13.77 -16.26
N ILE A 14 -3.89 14.71 -15.46
CA ILE A 14 -4.73 15.57 -14.60
C ILE A 14 -5.62 16.51 -15.42
N VAL A 15 -5.16 16.98 -16.59
CA VAL A 15 -6.00 17.76 -17.51
C VAL A 15 -7.17 16.91 -17.98
N ILE A 16 -6.92 15.68 -18.44
CA ILE A 16 -7.98 14.75 -18.87
C ILE A 16 -8.92 14.43 -17.69
N PHE A 17 -8.35 14.15 -16.53
CA PHE A 17 -9.11 13.86 -15.32
C PHE A 17 -10.10 14.98 -14.99
N ARG A 18 -9.76 16.27 -15.18
CA ARG A 18 -10.69 17.39 -14.91
C ARG A 18 -12.00 17.30 -15.68
N TYR A 19 -12.02 16.71 -16.87
CA TYR A 19 -13.23 16.54 -17.69
C TYR A 19 -14.10 15.34 -17.29
N ILE A 20 -13.63 14.46 -16.40
CA ILE A 20 -14.43 13.34 -15.89
C ILE A 20 -15.48 13.87 -14.91
N GLU A 21 -16.76 13.59 -15.15
CA GLU A 21 -17.86 13.99 -14.25
C GLU A 21 -17.99 13.03 -13.05
N ASP A 22 -17.97 11.72 -13.30
CA ASP A 22 -18.12 10.67 -12.28
C ASP A 22 -16.82 10.41 -11.50
N LYS A 23 -16.46 11.35 -10.62
CA LYS A 23 -15.22 11.32 -9.83
C LYS A 23 -15.15 10.16 -8.85
N ASP A 24 -16.27 9.77 -8.26
CA ASP A 24 -16.39 8.67 -7.30
C ASP A 24 -16.11 7.31 -7.96
N VAL A 25 -16.58 7.12 -9.19
CA VAL A 25 -16.28 5.94 -10.02
C VAL A 25 -14.79 5.89 -10.31
N PHE A 26 -14.19 7.00 -10.74
CA PHE A 26 -12.74 7.09 -10.94
C PHE A 26 -11.99 6.74 -9.65
N GLN A 27 -12.38 7.33 -8.52
CA GLN A 27 -11.75 7.12 -7.22
C GLN A 27 -11.76 5.64 -6.81
N LYS A 28 -12.90 4.96 -7.00
CA LYS A 28 -13.05 3.53 -6.71
C LYS A 28 -12.06 2.67 -7.50
N TYR A 29 -11.98 2.89 -8.81
CA TYR A 29 -11.07 2.12 -9.66
C TYR A 29 -9.60 2.47 -9.41
N TYR A 30 -9.29 3.75 -9.29
CA TYR A 30 -7.93 4.21 -9.01
C TYR A 30 -7.41 3.68 -7.67
N SER A 31 -8.23 3.74 -6.61
CA SER A 31 -7.90 3.18 -5.29
C SER A 31 -7.62 1.68 -5.37
N LYS A 32 -8.45 0.92 -6.09
CA LYS A 32 -8.23 -0.53 -6.29
C LYS A 32 -6.89 -0.81 -7.00
N MET A 33 -6.60 -0.08 -8.07
CA MET A 33 -5.35 -0.28 -8.82
C MET A 33 -4.12 0.14 -8.02
N LEU A 34 -4.20 1.26 -7.28
CA LEU A 34 -3.13 1.71 -6.39
C LEU A 34 -2.86 0.66 -5.30
N ALA A 35 -3.92 0.11 -4.68
CA ALA A 35 -3.79 -0.93 -3.65
C ALA A 35 -3.01 -2.14 -4.17
N SER A 36 -3.36 -2.63 -5.36
CA SER A 36 -2.65 -3.75 -5.99
C SER A 36 -1.18 -3.44 -6.25
N ARG A 37 -0.86 -2.24 -6.77
CA ARG A 37 0.54 -1.85 -7.03
C ARG A 37 1.36 -1.74 -5.74
N LEU A 38 0.78 -1.15 -4.70
CA LEU A 38 1.41 -0.98 -3.39
C LEU A 38 1.68 -2.33 -2.69
N ILE A 39 0.69 -3.24 -2.66
CA ILE A 39 0.83 -4.55 -1.99
C ILE A 39 1.77 -5.48 -2.74
N LEU A 40 1.68 -5.51 -4.07
CA LEU A 40 2.53 -6.39 -4.89
C LEU A 40 3.97 -5.88 -5.02
N GLY A 41 4.27 -4.70 -4.46
CA GLY A 41 5.63 -4.18 -4.44
C GLY A 41 6.19 -3.91 -5.84
N PHE A 42 5.34 -3.51 -6.80
CA PHE A 42 5.80 -3.00 -8.10
C PHE A 42 6.40 -1.60 -7.89
N SER A 43 7.50 -1.52 -7.14
CA SER A 43 8.05 -0.31 -6.51
C SER A 43 8.97 0.51 -7.43
N VAL A 44 8.82 0.41 -8.76
CA VAL A 44 9.74 1.08 -9.70
C VAL A 44 9.60 2.61 -9.64
N ALA A 45 8.53 3.17 -9.06
CA ALA A 45 8.40 4.62 -8.88
C ALA A 45 7.46 5.04 -7.73
N MET A 46 7.86 4.84 -6.47
CA MET A 46 7.10 5.35 -5.30
C MET A 46 6.90 6.87 -5.37
N ASP A 47 7.92 7.61 -5.80
CA ASP A 47 7.88 9.06 -5.95
C ASP A 47 6.84 9.51 -7.00
N ALA A 48 6.67 8.74 -8.07
CA ALA A 48 5.66 9.04 -9.09
C ALA A 48 4.24 8.82 -8.58
N GLU A 49 4.02 7.80 -7.74
CA GLU A 49 2.73 7.55 -7.10
C GLU A 49 2.39 8.68 -6.11
N GLU A 50 3.35 9.11 -5.29
CA GLU A 50 3.18 10.25 -4.39
C GLU A 50 2.88 11.53 -5.16
N ALA A 51 3.62 11.80 -6.24
CA ALA A 51 3.39 12.94 -7.11
C ALA A 51 1.97 12.93 -7.71
N MET A 52 1.48 11.77 -8.15
CA MET A 52 0.13 11.64 -8.69
C MET A 52 -0.95 11.90 -7.62
N ILE A 53 -0.79 11.36 -6.40
CA ILE A 53 -1.70 11.62 -5.27
C ILE A 53 -1.72 13.12 -4.95
N ASN A 54 -0.57 13.78 -4.92
CA ASN A 54 -0.45 15.22 -4.66
C ASN A 54 -1.14 16.06 -5.73
N LYS A 55 -0.99 15.72 -7.02
CA LYS A 55 -1.69 16.43 -8.11
C LYS A 55 -3.21 16.20 -8.06
N LEU A 56 -3.67 14.98 -7.75
CA LEU A 56 -5.10 14.69 -7.54
C LEU A 56 -5.67 15.50 -6.36
N LYS A 57 -4.90 15.63 -5.27
CA LYS A 57 -5.27 16.44 -4.09
C LYS A 57 -5.43 17.91 -4.46
N GLN A 58 -4.54 18.46 -5.30
CA GLN A 58 -4.66 19.83 -5.78
C GLN A 58 -5.88 20.02 -6.70
N ALA A 59 -6.22 19.01 -7.51
CA ALA A 59 -7.32 19.11 -8.47
C ALA A 59 -8.72 18.92 -7.85
N CYS A 60 -8.87 18.03 -6.87
CA CYS A 60 -10.18 17.66 -6.31
C CYS A 60 -10.28 17.79 -4.78
N GLY A 61 -9.23 18.27 -4.11
CA GLY A 61 -9.21 18.50 -2.67
C GLY A 61 -8.78 17.28 -1.85
N TYR A 62 -8.67 17.51 -0.54
CA TYR A 62 -8.15 16.53 0.42
C TYR A 62 -9.07 15.33 0.63
N GLU A 63 -10.38 15.55 0.75
CA GLU A 63 -11.35 14.48 1.02
C GLU A 63 -11.28 13.38 -0.05
N PHE A 64 -11.09 13.76 -1.32
CA PHE A 64 -10.95 12.85 -2.45
C PHE A 64 -9.73 11.91 -2.33
N THR A 65 -8.59 12.43 -1.88
CA THR A 65 -7.34 11.68 -1.81
C THR A 65 -7.04 11.11 -0.42
N SER A 66 -7.83 11.44 0.59
CA SER A 66 -7.64 11.05 2.00
C SER A 66 -7.29 9.56 2.19
N LYS A 67 -8.04 8.65 1.54
CA LYS A 67 -7.80 7.21 1.59
C LYS A 67 -6.51 6.80 0.85
N LEU A 68 -6.24 7.40 -0.32
CA LEU A 68 -5.03 7.13 -1.11
C LEU A 68 -3.77 7.53 -0.32
N SER A 69 -3.78 8.71 0.33
CA SER A 69 -2.69 9.15 1.19
C SER A 69 -2.47 8.20 2.36
N ARG A 70 -3.55 7.74 3.02
CA ARG A 70 -3.44 6.75 4.11
C ARG A 70 -2.85 5.43 3.63
N MET A 71 -3.27 4.92 2.48
CA MET A 71 -2.68 3.70 1.89
C MET A 71 -1.18 3.86 1.68
N PHE A 72 -0.73 5.03 1.23
CA PHE A 72 0.69 5.31 1.05
C PHE A 72 1.46 5.32 2.38
N THR A 73 0.90 5.99 3.40
CA THR A 73 1.48 5.99 4.76
C THR A 73 1.54 4.59 5.38
N ASP A 74 0.49 3.79 5.22
CA ASP A 74 0.42 2.41 5.74
C ASP A 74 1.55 1.53 5.18
N ILE A 75 1.92 1.69 3.91
CA ILE A 75 3.04 0.95 3.29
C ILE A 75 4.38 1.36 3.90
N GLY A 76 4.63 2.66 4.07
CA GLY A 76 5.86 3.15 4.69
C GLY A 76 6.02 2.60 6.11
N LEU A 77 4.97 2.72 6.94
CA LEU A 77 4.97 2.21 8.31
C LEU A 77 5.09 0.67 8.37
N SER A 78 4.45 -0.04 7.44
CA SER A 78 4.53 -1.49 7.34
C SER A 78 5.94 -1.96 7.04
N ASN A 79 6.63 -1.31 6.10
CA ASN A 79 8.01 -1.66 5.74
C ASN A 79 8.97 -1.42 6.92
N GLU A 80 8.86 -0.28 7.60
CA GLU A 80 9.68 -0.02 8.79
C GLU A 80 9.47 -1.07 9.90
N LEU A 81 8.24 -1.57 10.03
CA LEU A 81 7.90 -2.57 11.04
C LEU A 81 8.32 -3.97 10.62
N ALA A 82 8.22 -4.30 9.33
CA ALA A 82 8.80 -5.51 8.76
C ALA A 82 10.32 -5.57 9.01
N ASP A 83 11.03 -4.45 8.82
CA ASP A 83 12.47 -4.36 9.10
C ASP A 83 12.79 -4.58 10.58
N LYS A 84 12.00 -3.98 11.49
CA LYS A 84 12.14 -4.19 12.94
C LYS A 84 11.86 -5.64 13.32
N PHE A 85 10.88 -6.27 12.69
CA PHE A 85 10.53 -7.67 12.92
C PHE A 85 11.65 -8.61 12.45
N ASN A 86 12.21 -8.38 11.26
CA ASN A 86 13.34 -9.15 10.73
C ASN A 86 14.57 -9.06 11.66
N LYS A 87 14.92 -7.85 12.11
CA LYS A 87 16.01 -7.64 13.10
C LYS A 87 15.76 -8.37 14.42
N HIS A 88 14.51 -8.39 14.89
CA HIS A 88 14.15 -9.12 16.10
C HIS A 88 14.32 -10.64 15.92
N LEU A 89 13.89 -11.20 14.78
CA LEU A 89 14.05 -12.63 14.48
C LEU A 89 15.52 -13.05 14.42
N GLU A 90 16.38 -12.22 13.82
CA GLU A 90 17.83 -12.41 13.79
C GLU A 90 18.40 -12.43 15.21
N SER A 91 18.03 -11.45 16.06
CA SER A 91 18.51 -11.37 17.45
C SER A 91 18.03 -12.53 18.34
N ALA A 92 16.86 -13.10 18.02
CA ALA A 92 16.27 -14.20 18.78
C ALA A 92 16.73 -15.59 18.30
N HIS A 93 17.63 -15.66 17.30
CA HIS A 93 18.07 -16.89 16.63
C HIS A 93 16.91 -17.78 16.13
N LYS A 94 15.76 -17.18 15.78
CA LYS A 94 14.61 -17.91 15.27
C LYS A 94 14.67 -17.92 13.75
N SER A 95 15.11 -19.04 13.15
CA SER A 95 15.09 -19.18 11.69
C SER A 95 13.67 -19.45 11.18
N VAL A 96 13.06 -18.44 10.56
CA VAL A 96 11.85 -18.66 9.76
C VAL A 96 12.30 -19.16 8.39
N HIS A 97 12.00 -20.42 8.04
CA HIS A 97 12.37 -21.04 6.74
C HIS A 97 11.61 -20.46 5.52
N VAL A 98 10.97 -19.31 5.67
CA VAL A 98 10.12 -18.66 4.65
C VAL A 98 10.45 -17.18 4.65
N SER A 99 10.78 -16.63 3.47
CA SER A 99 10.88 -15.19 3.27
C SER A 99 9.50 -14.56 3.42
N MET A 100 9.35 -13.59 4.33
CA MET A 100 8.08 -12.94 4.62
C MET A 100 8.23 -11.43 4.64
N GLN A 101 7.22 -10.75 4.09
CA GLN A 101 7.09 -9.31 4.14
C GLN A 101 5.69 -8.98 4.70
N PRO A 102 5.54 -8.90 6.03
CA PRO A 102 4.24 -8.58 6.63
C PRO A 102 3.86 -7.13 6.29
N LEU A 103 2.61 -6.93 5.89
CA LEU A 103 2.02 -5.61 5.68
C LEU A 103 0.85 -5.43 6.66
N VAL A 104 0.79 -4.26 7.30
CA VAL A 104 -0.31 -3.91 8.20
C VAL A 104 -1.02 -2.67 7.70
N LEU A 105 -2.30 -2.87 7.41
CA LEU A 105 -3.11 -1.98 6.61
C LEU A 105 -4.40 -1.62 7.36
N GLN A 106 -4.85 -0.38 7.24
CA GLN A 106 -6.10 0.05 7.86
C GLN A 106 -7.34 -0.44 7.09
N ALA A 107 -8.21 -1.24 7.72
CA ALA A 107 -9.37 -1.85 7.08
C ALA A 107 -10.32 -0.86 6.35
N GLY A 108 -10.38 0.41 6.77
CA GLY A 108 -11.23 1.44 6.15
C GLY A 108 -10.60 2.23 5.00
N SER A 109 -9.28 2.13 4.83
CA SER A 109 -8.53 2.89 3.81
C SER A 109 -8.25 2.05 2.55
N TRP A 110 -8.31 0.73 2.67
CA TRP A 110 -7.93 -0.22 1.61
C TRP A 110 -9.13 -0.93 0.98
N PRO A 111 -9.22 -1.03 -0.35
CA PRO A 111 -10.30 -1.73 -1.05
C PRO A 111 -10.05 -3.26 -1.09
N LEU A 112 -9.75 -3.86 0.05
CA LEU A 112 -9.50 -5.30 0.17
C LEU A 112 -10.81 -6.04 0.47
N SER A 113 -11.02 -7.15 -0.21
CA SER A 113 -12.13 -8.06 0.11
C SER A 113 -11.76 -8.92 1.31
N ALA A 114 -12.76 -9.33 2.09
CA ALA A 114 -12.55 -10.26 3.19
C ALA A 114 -11.82 -11.52 2.68
N PRO A 115 -10.84 -12.05 3.43
CA PRO A 115 -10.16 -13.27 3.03
C PRO A 115 -11.18 -14.39 2.82
N GLN A 116 -11.17 -15.02 1.66
CA GLN A 116 -11.87 -16.29 1.50
C GLN A 116 -11.09 -17.36 2.27
N GLU A 117 -11.78 -18.22 3.02
CA GLU A 117 -11.17 -19.33 3.74
C GLU A 117 -10.57 -20.34 2.76
N VAL A 118 -9.36 -20.06 2.28
CA VAL A 118 -8.55 -21.02 1.54
C VAL A 118 -7.72 -21.76 2.58
N GLY A 119 -7.76 -23.09 2.59
CA GLY A 119 -7.03 -23.93 3.53
C GLY A 119 -5.52 -23.66 3.51
N SER A 120 -5.06 -22.76 4.39
CA SER A 120 -3.68 -22.33 4.48
C SER A 120 -2.80 -23.43 5.06
N SER A 121 -1.66 -23.72 4.43
CA SER A 121 -0.67 -24.66 4.94
C SER A 121 -0.18 -24.24 6.34
N THR A 122 0.08 -25.21 7.24
CA THR A 122 0.40 -25.03 8.67
C THR A 122 1.55 -24.04 8.94
N LYS A 123 2.46 -23.87 7.97
CA LYS A 123 3.58 -22.94 8.04
C LYS A 123 3.14 -21.46 8.01
N TYR A 124 2.12 -21.11 7.23
CA TYR A 124 1.60 -19.74 7.16
C TYR A 124 0.86 -19.35 8.44
N VAL A 125 0.15 -20.30 9.06
CA VAL A 125 -0.59 -20.08 10.31
C VAL A 125 0.37 -19.83 11.49
N ALA A 126 1.48 -20.55 11.57
CA ALA A 126 2.48 -20.34 12.61
C ALA A 126 3.14 -18.95 12.52
N CYS A 127 3.41 -18.49 11.30
CA CYS A 127 3.93 -17.14 11.08
C CYS A 127 2.90 -16.05 11.35
N GLN A 128 1.65 -16.22 10.93
CA GLN A 128 0.58 -15.27 11.22
C GLN A 128 0.45 -15.03 12.73
N ARG A 129 0.44 -16.11 13.53
CA ARG A 129 0.39 -16.01 15.01
C ARG A 129 1.62 -15.33 15.60
N THR A 130 2.79 -15.45 14.96
CA THR A 130 4.03 -14.83 15.44
C THR A 130 4.02 -13.33 15.17
N VAL A 131 3.54 -12.93 13.99
CA VAL A 131 3.30 -11.53 13.63
C VAL A 131 2.26 -10.90 14.55
N GLU A 132 1.11 -11.56 14.77
CA GLU A 132 0.05 -11.10 15.68
C GLU A 132 0.59 -10.90 17.11
N LYS A 133 1.38 -11.83 17.64
CA LYS A 133 1.98 -11.69 18.98
C LYS A 133 2.97 -10.54 19.09
N CYS A 134 3.85 -10.36 18.09
CA CYS A 134 4.76 -9.21 18.06
C CYS A 134 4.00 -7.88 17.94
N TRP A 135 2.82 -7.90 17.30
CA TRP A 135 1.98 -6.73 17.13
C TRP A 135 1.15 -6.39 18.39
N SER A 136 0.59 -7.39 19.07
CA SER A 136 -0.19 -7.21 20.30
C SER A 136 0.64 -6.89 21.54
N SER A 137 1.96 -7.07 21.47
CA SER A 137 2.88 -6.80 22.59
C SER A 137 3.35 -5.34 22.67
N LYS A 138 2.63 -4.42 22.01
CA LYS A 138 2.93 -2.99 21.93
C LYS A 138 1.80 -2.14 22.48
#